data_AF-A0A2H9NSD7-F1
#
_entry.id   AF-A0A2H9NSD7-F1
#
_cell.length_a   1.000
_cell.length_b   1.000
_cell.length_c   1.000
_cell.angle_alpha   90.00
_cell.angle_beta   90.00
_cell.angle_gamma   90.00
#
_symmetry.space_group_name_H-M   'P 1'
#
loop_
_entity.id
_entity.type
_entity.pdbx_description
1 polymer ?
#
loop_
_entity_poly.entity_id
_entity_poly.type
_entity_poly.pdbx_seq_one_letter_code
_entity_poly.pdbx_strand_id
1 'polypeptide(L)'
;MPSFSNKAQFFILTSVMIVFVFFSLSKYVNQYSLIDTSKVAEGAETFMFENIKEKAIKTIHISNFNNVDGRLQTYKDFVQDMANDRGYKLTFDYQVVPPKVFFNMILMSEKYTISSQFPVIIPGDCDSLCTYSGYDRGTCEENSLGQCEVKGGTYSQDGDTYCTDGPSADTCCCWPNP
;
A
#
# COMPACT_ATOMS: atom_id res chain seq x y z
N MET A 1 -50.93 -42.13 19.22
CA MET A 1 -49.47 -42.13 18.99
C MET A 1 -49.20 -42.93 17.72
N PRO A 2 -48.84 -42.31 16.59
CA PRO A 2 -48.59 -43.07 15.38
C PRO A 2 -47.25 -43.79 15.52
N SER A 3 -47.31 -45.13 15.52
CA SER A 3 -46.15 -46.01 15.40
C SER A 3 -45.58 -45.86 13.99
N PHE A 4 -44.60 -44.96 13.82
CA PHE A 4 -43.89 -44.86 12.56
C PHE A 4 -43.01 -46.11 12.39
N SER A 5 -43.28 -46.85 11.31
CA SER A 5 -42.45 -47.98 10.86
C SER A 5 -40.98 -47.58 10.85
N ASN A 6 -40.10 -48.40 11.44
CA ASN A 6 -38.65 -48.17 11.54
C ASN A 6 -38.00 -47.78 10.20
N LYS A 7 -38.60 -48.17 9.07
CA LYS A 7 -38.15 -47.79 7.73
C LYS A 7 -38.36 -46.30 7.42
N ALA A 8 -39.49 -45.71 7.81
CA ALA A 8 -39.79 -44.30 7.55
C ALA A 8 -38.92 -43.36 8.40
N GLN A 9 -38.59 -43.77 9.62
CA GLN A 9 -37.70 -43.00 10.51
C GLN A 9 -36.28 -42.88 9.93
N PHE A 10 -35.78 -43.94 9.29
CA PHE A 10 -34.47 -43.92 8.63
C PHE A 10 -34.42 -42.92 7.46
N PHE A 11 -35.47 -42.84 6.64
CA PHE A 11 -35.54 -41.90 5.52
C PHE A 11 -35.57 -40.43 5.94
N ILE A 12 -36.27 -40.12 7.03
CA ILE A 12 -36.33 -38.75 7.56
C ILE A 12 -34.95 -38.35 8.11
N LEU A 13 -34.31 -39.27 8.84
CA LEU A 13 -32.99 -39.01 9.43
C LEU A 13 -31.91 -38.78 8.37
N THR A 14 -31.88 -39.58 7.31
CA THR A 14 -30.90 -39.42 6.22
C THR A 14 -31.13 -38.11 5.46
N SER A 15 -32.39 -37.72 5.24
CA SER A 15 -32.72 -36.46 4.55
C SER A 15 -32.24 -35.24 5.34
N VAL A 16 -32.42 -35.22 6.66
CA VAL A 16 -31.95 -34.13 7.53
C VAL A 16 -30.42 -34.05 7.54
N MET A 17 -29.74 -35.21 7.61
CA MET A 17 -28.28 -35.29 7.53
C MET A 17 -27.74 -34.71 6.21
N ILE A 18 -28.35 -35.05 5.08
CA ILE A 18 -27.95 -34.54 3.76
C ILE A 18 -28.10 -33.00 3.71
N VAL A 19 -29.23 -32.46 4.17
CA VAL A 19 -29.45 -31.00 4.23
C VAL A 19 -28.41 -30.32 5.13
N PHE A 20 -28.07 -30.94 6.27
CA PHE A 20 -27.07 -30.40 7.19
C PHE A 20 -25.66 -30.39 6.59
N VAL A 21 -25.29 -31.43 5.84
CA VAL A 21 -24.01 -31.49 5.11
C VAL A 21 -23.97 -30.40 4.04
N PHE A 22 -25.02 -30.23 3.24
CA PHE A 22 -25.07 -29.16 2.24
C PHE A 22 -25.05 -27.76 2.85
N PHE A 23 -25.72 -27.55 3.98
CA PHE A 23 -25.67 -26.28 4.72
C PHE A 23 -24.26 -25.99 5.26
N SER A 24 -23.58 -27.01 5.79
CA SER A 24 -22.22 -26.89 6.29
C SER A 24 -21.23 -26.62 5.16
N LEU A 25 -21.37 -27.30 4.02
CA LEU A 25 -20.59 -27.03 2.81
C LEU A 25 -20.85 -25.63 2.27
N SER A 26 -22.10 -25.15 2.28
CA SER A 26 -22.44 -23.78 1.88
C SER A 26 -21.74 -22.74 2.76
N LYS A 27 -21.70 -22.95 4.09
CA LYS A 27 -20.93 -22.07 4.99
C LYS A 27 -19.43 -22.16 4.78
N TYR A 28 -18.91 -23.36 4.51
CA TYR A 28 -17.48 -23.56 4.29
C TYR A 28 -16.98 -22.96 2.96
N VAL A 29 -17.79 -23.05 1.91
CA VAL A 29 -17.49 -22.46 0.60
C VAL A 29 -17.66 -20.94 0.60
N ASN A 30 -18.67 -20.39 1.29
CA ASN A 30 -18.89 -18.94 1.37
C ASN A 30 -17.83 -18.18 2.19
N GLN A 31 -16.97 -18.86 2.94
CA GLN A 31 -15.81 -18.23 3.60
C GLN A 31 -14.60 -18.05 2.67
N TYR A 32 -14.57 -18.74 1.54
CA TYR A 32 -13.70 -18.34 0.44
C TYR A 32 -14.41 -17.25 -0.33
N SER A 33 -14.22 -16.03 0.20
CA SER A 33 -14.31 -14.76 -0.49
C SER A 33 -14.74 -14.91 -1.95
N LEU A 34 -15.86 -14.30 -2.30
CA LEU A 34 -15.91 -13.60 -3.58
C LEU A 34 -14.66 -12.72 -3.59
N ILE A 35 -13.56 -13.24 -4.17
CA ILE A 35 -12.53 -12.42 -4.78
C ILE A 35 -13.35 -11.46 -5.60
N ASP A 36 -13.17 -10.17 -5.37
CA ASP A 36 -13.96 -9.12 -5.97
C ASP A 36 -13.80 -9.19 -7.50
N THR A 37 -14.56 -10.08 -8.14
CA THR A 37 -14.48 -10.42 -9.57
C THR A 37 -15.04 -9.29 -10.41
N SER A 38 -15.63 -8.27 -9.78
CA SER A 38 -15.95 -7.01 -10.43
C SER A 38 -14.68 -6.35 -11.01
N LYS A 39 -13.54 -6.44 -10.32
CA LYS A 39 -12.22 -5.99 -10.83
C LYS A 39 -11.62 -6.94 -11.88
N VAL A 40 -12.12 -8.16 -12.01
CA VAL A 40 -11.74 -9.12 -13.07
C VAL A 40 -12.60 -8.91 -14.32
N ALA A 41 -13.74 -8.22 -14.18
CA ALA A 41 -14.55 -7.74 -15.31
C ALA A 41 -13.99 -6.44 -15.91
N GLU A 42 -13.21 -5.66 -15.14
CA GLU A 42 -12.32 -4.63 -15.67
C GLU A 42 -11.15 -5.34 -16.39
N GLY A 43 -10.86 -4.96 -17.64
CA GLY A 43 -9.91 -5.68 -18.49
C GLY A 43 -8.56 -5.99 -17.83
N ALA A 44 -7.88 -7.03 -18.33
CA ALA A 44 -6.59 -7.50 -17.79
C ALA A 44 -5.55 -6.36 -17.68
N GLU A 45 -5.66 -5.34 -18.54
CA GLU A 45 -4.86 -4.11 -18.49
C GLU A 45 -5.11 -3.28 -17.24
N THR A 46 -6.38 -3.02 -16.88
CA THR A 46 -6.74 -2.25 -15.68
C THR A 46 -6.29 -2.98 -14.42
N PHE A 47 -6.53 -4.30 -14.36
CA PHE A 47 -6.09 -5.12 -13.23
C PHE A 47 -4.56 -5.08 -13.07
N MET A 48 -3.81 -5.21 -14.15
CA MET A 48 -2.36 -5.10 -14.13
C MET A 48 -1.89 -3.72 -13.69
N PHE A 49 -2.50 -2.65 -14.22
CA PHE A 49 -2.16 -1.28 -13.89
C PHE A 49 -2.34 -0.97 -12.40
N GLU A 50 -3.50 -1.34 -11.84
CA GLU A 50 -3.80 -1.14 -10.42
C GLU A 50 -2.90 -2.00 -9.53
N ASN A 51 -2.56 -3.23 -9.94
CA ASN A 51 -1.62 -4.08 -9.19
C ASN A 51 -0.21 -3.46 -9.14
N ILE A 52 0.27 -2.92 -10.28
CA ILE A 52 1.57 -2.25 -10.35
C ILE A 52 1.57 -1.02 -9.44
N LYS A 53 0.48 -0.24 -9.44
CA LYS A 53 0.30 0.93 -8.57
C LYS A 53 0.33 0.55 -7.10
N GLU A 54 -0.47 -0.45 -6.69
CA GLU A 54 -0.54 -0.94 -5.31
C GLU A 54 0.84 -1.44 -4.83
N LYS A 55 1.56 -2.18 -5.68
CA LYS A 55 2.89 -2.70 -5.35
C LYS A 55 3.98 -1.63 -5.36
N ALA A 56 3.86 -0.57 -6.16
CA ALA A 56 4.74 0.59 -6.09
C ALA A 56 4.63 1.27 -4.72
N ILE A 57 3.41 1.49 -4.25
CA ILE A 57 3.14 2.05 -2.92
C ILE A 57 3.73 1.16 -1.82
N LYS A 58 3.53 -0.16 -1.90
CA LYS A 58 4.13 -1.10 -0.95
C LYS A 58 5.65 -1.07 -0.98
N THR A 59 6.26 -0.90 -2.15
CA THR A 59 7.72 -0.80 -2.30
C THR A 59 8.26 0.41 -1.55
N ILE A 60 7.57 1.56 -1.61
CA ILE A 60 7.91 2.73 -0.79
C ILE A 60 7.79 2.40 0.70
N HIS A 61 6.67 1.80 1.13
CA HIS A 61 6.41 1.51 2.54
C HIS A 61 7.37 0.53 3.20
N ILE A 62 8.11 -0.28 2.44
CA ILE A 62 9.15 -1.16 2.98
C ILE A 62 10.56 -0.57 2.84
N SER A 63 10.69 0.57 2.15
CA SER A 63 11.95 1.24 1.84
C SER A 63 12.27 2.34 2.83
N ASN A 64 13.54 2.71 2.89
CA ASN A 64 14.05 3.81 3.69
C ASN A 64 14.58 4.90 2.76
N PHE A 65 14.77 6.11 3.28
CA PHE A 65 15.32 7.24 2.50
C PHE A 65 16.61 6.93 1.74
N ASN A 66 17.50 6.11 2.33
CA ASN A 66 18.81 5.80 1.74
C ASN A 66 18.76 4.81 0.57
N ASN A 67 17.68 4.05 0.40
CA ASN A 67 17.60 2.98 -0.60
C ASN A 67 16.33 3.00 -1.46
N VAL A 68 15.45 3.98 -1.24
CA VAL A 68 14.18 4.11 -1.95
C VAL A 68 14.39 4.19 -3.46
N ASP A 69 15.38 4.96 -3.91
CA ASP A 69 15.68 5.15 -5.33
C ASP A 69 16.08 3.83 -6.01
N GLY A 70 17.09 3.13 -5.47
CA GLY A 70 17.53 1.84 -6.03
C GLY A 70 16.45 0.76 -6.03
N ARG A 71 15.57 0.75 -5.01
CA ARG A 71 14.44 -0.19 -4.95
C ARG A 71 13.34 0.16 -5.96
N LEU A 72 13.04 1.43 -6.13
CA LEU A 72 12.11 1.90 -7.14
C LEU A 72 12.63 1.66 -8.55
N GLN A 73 13.93 1.84 -8.78
CA GLN A 73 14.53 1.53 -10.06
C GLN A 73 14.41 0.04 -10.40
N THR A 74 14.78 -0.82 -9.45
CA THR A 74 14.64 -2.28 -9.61
C THR A 74 13.19 -2.67 -9.89
N TYR A 75 12.25 -2.05 -9.17
CA TYR A 75 10.83 -2.30 -9.36
C TYR A 75 10.33 -1.80 -10.73
N LYS A 76 10.76 -0.60 -11.16
CA LYS A 76 10.48 -0.01 -12.47
C LYS A 76 10.91 -0.95 -13.59
N ASP A 77 12.16 -1.42 -13.56
CA ASP A 77 12.71 -2.31 -14.58
C ASP A 77 11.89 -3.61 -14.65
N PHE A 78 11.59 -4.22 -13.50
CA PHE A 78 10.77 -5.43 -13.42
C PHE A 78 9.36 -5.26 -14.01
N VAL A 79 8.66 -4.17 -13.70
CA VAL A 79 7.28 -3.98 -14.19
C VAL A 79 7.24 -3.57 -15.65
N GLN A 80 8.25 -2.87 -16.14
CA GLN A 80 8.39 -2.54 -17.55
C GLN A 80 8.65 -3.81 -18.38
N ASP A 81 9.55 -4.68 -17.94
CA ASP A 81 9.80 -5.97 -18.58
C ASP A 81 8.54 -6.84 -18.58
N MET A 82 7.86 -6.96 -17.44
CA MET A 82 6.60 -7.70 -17.34
C MET A 82 5.50 -7.16 -18.28
N ALA A 83 5.42 -5.83 -18.45
CA ALA A 83 4.47 -5.22 -19.36
C ALA A 83 4.82 -5.51 -20.82
N ASN A 84 6.10 -5.40 -21.18
CA ASN A 84 6.60 -5.69 -22.52
C ASN A 84 6.35 -7.15 -22.92
N ASP A 85 6.59 -8.10 -22.01
CA ASP A 85 6.32 -9.54 -22.23
C ASP A 85 4.84 -9.83 -22.52
N ARG A 86 3.93 -8.95 -22.09
CA ARG A 86 2.49 -9.04 -22.33
C ARG A 86 2.03 -8.21 -23.53
N GLY A 87 2.94 -7.59 -24.27
CA GLY A 87 2.64 -6.74 -25.41
C GLY A 87 2.12 -5.34 -25.03
N TYR A 88 2.32 -4.90 -23.79
CA TYR A 88 1.95 -3.57 -23.33
C TYR A 88 3.17 -2.66 -23.27
N LYS A 89 2.96 -1.37 -23.53
CA LYS A 89 3.99 -0.35 -23.32
C LYS A 89 3.73 0.38 -22.01
N LEU A 90 4.53 0.09 -20.99
CA LEU A 90 4.46 0.76 -19.69
C LEU A 90 5.55 1.84 -19.57
N THR A 91 5.12 3.08 -19.36
CA THR A 91 5.98 4.18 -18.90
C THR A 91 5.78 4.31 -17.39
N PHE A 92 6.83 4.04 -16.62
CA PHE A 92 6.82 4.15 -15.17
C PHE A 92 7.91 5.14 -14.77
N ASP A 93 7.53 6.37 -14.51
CA ASP A 93 8.44 7.42 -14.07
C ASP A 93 8.15 7.82 -12.63
N TYR A 94 9.20 8.19 -11.91
CA TYR A 94 9.07 8.63 -10.53
C TYR A 94 10.09 9.74 -10.23
N GLN A 95 9.74 10.59 -9.29
CA GLN A 95 10.64 11.61 -8.74
C GLN A 95 10.65 11.49 -7.22
N VAL A 96 11.82 11.24 -6.65
CA VAL A 96 12.03 11.20 -5.21
C VAL A 96 12.29 12.63 -4.72
N VAL A 97 11.34 13.19 -3.97
CA VAL A 97 11.43 14.50 -3.33
C VAL A 97 11.04 14.32 -1.86
N PRO A 98 11.99 13.89 -0.99
CA PRO A 98 11.69 13.53 0.39
C PRO A 98 10.92 14.63 1.10
N PRO A 99 9.82 14.27 1.79
CA PRO A 99 9.45 12.94 2.26
C PRO A 99 8.58 12.15 1.26
N LYS A 100 8.40 12.65 0.04
CA LYS A 100 7.43 12.16 -0.93
C LYS A 100 8.11 11.57 -2.16
N VAL A 101 7.42 10.64 -2.79
CA VAL A 101 7.74 10.16 -4.14
C VAL A 101 6.55 10.43 -5.03
N PHE A 102 6.79 11.14 -6.13
CA PHE A 102 5.78 11.43 -7.13
C PHE A 102 5.88 10.40 -8.25
N PHE A 103 4.82 9.61 -8.45
CA PHE A 103 4.74 8.65 -9.54
C PHE A 103 3.98 9.22 -10.72
N ASN A 104 4.44 8.88 -11.92
CA ASN A 104 3.73 9.08 -13.18
C ASN A 104 3.77 7.77 -13.96
N MET A 105 2.61 7.12 -14.06
CA MET A 105 2.47 5.82 -14.71
C MET A 105 1.53 5.93 -15.91
N ILE A 106 1.94 5.37 -17.04
CA ILE A 106 1.14 5.29 -18.27
C ILE A 106 1.28 3.87 -18.84
N LEU A 107 0.18 3.14 -18.98
CA LEU A 107 0.12 1.85 -19.64
C LEU A 107 -0.67 1.97 -20.94
N MET A 108 -0.05 1.59 -22.05
CA MET A 108 -0.67 1.58 -23.38
C MET A 108 -0.80 0.14 -23.89
N SER A 109 -2.01 -0.22 -24.34
CA SER A 109 -2.31 -1.43 -25.10
C SER A 109 -2.95 -1.06 -26.45
N GLU A 110 -3.31 -2.06 -27.26
CA GLU A 110 -4.05 -1.82 -28.51
C GLU A 110 -5.42 -1.18 -28.29
N LYS A 111 -6.01 -1.35 -27.10
CA LYS A 111 -7.39 -0.96 -26.78
C LYS A 111 -7.47 0.19 -25.80
N TYR A 112 -6.51 0.31 -24.90
CA TYR A 112 -6.58 1.23 -23.77
C TYR A 112 -5.29 2.03 -23.60
N THR A 113 -5.46 3.23 -23.06
CA THR A 113 -4.37 4.00 -22.46
C THR A 113 -4.82 4.42 -21.08
N ILE A 114 -4.13 3.93 -20.05
CA ILE A 114 -4.45 4.17 -18.65
C ILE A 114 -3.30 4.97 -18.06
N SER A 115 -3.60 6.06 -17.37
CA SER A 115 -2.59 6.91 -16.74
C SER A 115 -2.98 7.27 -15.32
N SER A 116 -2.01 7.36 -14.42
CA SER A 116 -2.22 7.81 -13.05
C SER A 116 -0.98 8.53 -12.53
N GLN A 117 -1.23 9.60 -11.77
CA GLN A 117 -0.23 10.33 -11.02
C GLN A 117 -0.64 10.35 -9.56
N PHE A 118 0.29 10.03 -8.66
CA PHE A 118 0.00 9.98 -7.24
C PHE A 118 1.27 10.18 -6.41
N PRO A 119 1.20 10.93 -5.29
CA PRO A 119 2.27 11.02 -4.32
C PRO A 119 2.20 9.88 -3.30
N VAL A 120 3.34 9.43 -2.81
CA VAL A 120 3.45 8.46 -1.70
C VAL A 120 4.47 8.98 -0.69
N ILE A 121 4.13 8.93 0.60
CA ILE A 121 5.04 9.32 1.68
C ILE A 121 5.98 8.16 1.98
N ILE A 122 7.28 8.44 2.01
CA ILE A 122 8.32 7.49 2.44
C ILE A 122 8.15 7.27 3.94
N PRO A 123 7.99 6.05 4.43
CA PRO A 123 7.96 5.81 5.87
C PRO A 123 9.31 6.18 6.49
N GLY A 124 9.29 6.79 7.66
CA GLY A 124 10.50 7.22 8.34
C GLY A 124 10.18 8.00 9.60
N ASP A 125 11.17 8.73 10.06
CA ASP A 125 11.11 9.61 11.22
C ASP A 125 11.77 10.96 10.87
N CYS A 126 11.60 11.95 11.75
CA CYS A 126 12.23 13.26 11.57
C CYS A 126 13.76 13.15 11.44
N ASP A 127 14.39 12.25 12.19
CA ASP A 127 15.84 12.04 12.18
C ASP A 127 16.38 11.59 10.82
N SER A 128 15.74 10.57 10.24
CA SER A 128 16.08 10.02 8.92
C SER A 128 15.82 11.01 7.79
N LEU A 129 14.79 11.86 7.88
CA LEU A 129 14.58 12.95 6.92
C LEU A 129 15.67 14.02 7.02
N CYS A 130 16.01 14.45 8.24
CA CYS A 130 17.04 15.46 8.47
C CYS A 130 18.42 14.96 8.02
N THR A 131 18.78 13.72 8.35
CA THR A 131 20.04 13.11 7.91
C THR A 131 20.13 12.96 6.40
N TYR A 132 19.03 12.57 5.75
CA TYR A 132 18.94 12.57 4.29
C TYR A 132 19.16 13.96 3.70
N SER A 133 18.63 15.00 4.36
CA SER A 133 18.75 16.40 3.94
C SER A 133 20.13 17.02 4.24
N GLY A 134 21.09 16.25 4.76
CA GLY A 134 22.46 16.69 5.03
C GLY A 134 22.68 17.26 6.43
N TYR A 135 21.71 17.12 7.35
CA TYR A 135 21.88 17.41 8.77
C TYR A 135 22.43 16.20 9.51
N ASP A 136 22.82 16.37 10.77
CA ASP A 136 23.33 15.27 11.59
C ASP A 136 22.23 14.46 12.26
N ARG A 137 21.16 15.15 12.66
CA ARG A 137 20.03 14.56 13.39
C ARG A 137 18.79 15.42 13.27
N GLY A 138 17.64 14.80 13.51
CA GLY A 138 16.33 15.43 13.57
C GLY A 138 15.58 15.05 14.84
N THR A 139 14.92 16.02 15.47
CA THR A 139 14.08 15.77 16.66
C THR A 139 12.71 16.42 16.50
N CYS A 140 11.67 15.74 16.96
CA CYS A 140 10.34 16.30 17.06
C CYS A 140 10.25 17.16 18.34
N GLU A 141 9.93 18.44 18.19
CA GLU A 141 9.87 19.45 19.26
C GLU A 141 8.58 20.27 19.13
N GLU A 142 8.24 21.01 20.18
CA GLU A 142 7.17 22.01 20.12
C GLU A 142 7.68 23.28 19.43
N ASN A 143 6.98 23.76 18.40
CA ASN A 143 7.35 24.99 17.69
C ASN A 143 6.46 26.19 18.02
N SER A 144 6.08 26.38 19.28
CA SER A 144 5.26 27.51 19.72
C SER A 144 5.93 28.88 19.54
N LEU A 145 7.27 28.93 19.40
CA LEU A 145 8.06 30.18 19.36
C LEU A 145 9.31 30.12 18.45
N GLY A 146 9.34 29.30 17.40
CA GLY A 146 10.56 29.16 16.57
C GLY A 146 11.70 28.45 17.31
N GLN A 147 11.36 27.47 18.15
CA GLN A 147 12.32 26.81 19.04
C GLN A 147 13.49 26.17 18.30
N CYS A 148 13.27 25.65 17.08
CA CYS A 148 14.33 25.10 16.26
C CYS A 148 15.44 26.15 16.07
N GLU A 149 15.10 27.36 15.59
CA GLU A 149 16.07 28.42 15.32
C GLU A 149 16.75 28.94 16.58
N VAL A 150 15.99 29.13 17.67
CA VAL A 150 16.51 29.63 18.97
C VAL A 150 17.57 28.69 19.53
N LYS A 151 17.38 27.39 19.39
CA LYS A 151 18.31 26.36 19.87
C LYS A 151 19.45 26.09 18.86
N GLY A 152 19.40 26.66 17.64
CA GLY A 152 20.44 26.53 16.60
C GLY A 152 20.17 25.51 15.48
N GLY A 153 18.92 25.06 15.35
CA GLY A 153 18.45 24.09 14.35
C GLY A 153 17.59 24.75 13.28
N THR A 154 17.25 23.98 12.25
CA THR A 154 16.41 24.42 11.13
C THR A 154 15.08 23.68 11.16
N TYR A 155 13.98 24.40 11.04
CA TYR A 155 12.65 23.81 10.94
C TYR A 155 12.47 23.12 9.58
N SER A 156 11.93 21.89 9.60
CA SER A 156 11.59 21.11 8.41
C SER A 156 10.10 20.81 8.38
N GLN A 157 9.33 21.60 7.63
CA GLN A 157 7.89 21.41 7.46
C GLN A 157 7.52 20.02 6.93
N ASP A 158 8.36 19.48 6.07
CA ASP A 158 8.18 18.15 5.50
C ASP A 158 8.32 17.04 6.56
N GLY A 159 9.08 17.28 7.63
CA GLY A 159 9.27 16.33 8.71
C GLY A 159 8.12 16.26 9.71
N ASP A 160 7.24 17.26 9.74
CA ASP A 160 6.12 17.33 10.68
C ASP A 160 5.16 16.15 10.52
N THR A 161 5.08 15.57 9.31
CA THR A 161 4.28 14.35 9.07
C THR A 161 4.76 13.14 9.88
N TYR A 162 5.99 13.17 10.39
CA TYR A 162 6.57 12.12 11.23
C TYR A 162 6.51 12.44 12.73
N CYS A 163 6.09 13.65 13.09
CA CYS A 163 6.00 14.12 14.45
C CYS A 163 4.54 14.04 14.94
N THR A 164 4.16 12.85 15.43
CA THR A 164 2.76 12.54 15.79
C THR A 164 2.48 12.54 17.29
N ASP A 165 3.45 12.91 18.12
CA ASP A 165 3.37 12.83 19.59
C ASP A 165 2.53 13.96 20.23
N GLY A 166 1.74 14.66 19.41
CA GLY A 166 0.83 15.73 19.82
C GLY A 166 1.48 17.11 19.85
N PRO A 167 0.79 18.13 20.40
CA PRO A 167 1.21 19.53 20.30
C PRO A 167 2.58 19.86 20.91
N SER A 168 3.11 18.99 21.77
CA SER A 168 4.42 19.18 22.41
C SER A 168 5.60 18.68 21.57
N ALA A 169 5.33 18.01 20.44
CA ALA A 169 6.33 17.42 19.56
C ALA A 169 5.72 17.24 18.16
N ASP A 170 5.15 18.31 17.61
CA ASP A 170 4.47 18.35 16.32
C ASP A 170 5.39 18.81 15.18
N THR A 171 6.58 19.30 15.52
CA THR A 171 7.46 19.98 14.58
C THR A 171 8.81 19.29 14.47
N CYS A 172 9.26 19.01 13.25
CA CYS A 172 10.58 18.46 13.00
C CYS A 172 11.67 19.54 12.95
N CYS A 173 12.64 19.49 13.88
CA CYS A 173 13.83 20.34 13.90
C CYS A 173 15.08 19.55 13.48
N CYS A 174 15.79 20.03 12.46
CA CYS A 174 17.05 19.46 11.97
C CYS A 174 18.28 20.20 12.52
N TRP A 175 19.31 19.46 12.95
CA TRP A 175 20.50 20.00 13.61
C TRP A 175 21.77 19.77 12.78
N PRO A 176 22.57 20.81 12.48
CA PRO A 176 23.89 20.62 11.86
C PRO A 176 24.94 20.13 12.88
N ASN A 177 26.02 19.51 12.39
CA ASN A 177 27.17 19.12 13.22
C ASN A 177 27.82 20.37 13.84
N PRO A 178 28.10 20.40 15.15
CA PRO A 178 28.84 21.49 15.81
C PRO A 178 30.26 21.69 15.28
#